data_AF-A0A2K8UEU6-F1
#
_entry.id   AF-A0A2K8UEU6-F1
#
_cell.length_a   1.000
_cell.length_b   1.000
_cell.length_c   1.000
_cell.angle_alpha   90.00
_cell.angle_beta   90.00
_cell.angle_gamma   90.00
#
_symmetry.space_group_name_H-M   'P 1'
#
loop_
_entity.id
_entity.type
_entity.pdbx_description
1 polymer ?
#
loop_
_entity_poly.entity_id
_entity_poly.type
_entity_poly.pdbx_seq_one_letter_code
_entity_poly.pdbx_strand_id
1 'polypeptide(L)'
;MFRRFMLEFGDEKRAVFTDVIGNALEIDRGLFLNLRGEWKIMKGERAPWLLYTAFNIKEPDEIWREPGRRGGRDKLYYLSRFEVGRRGLLGCVAVFARERGATGTWAGSTNYATTDEKYIYRKRNKEILNGEMKYWRRE
;
A
#
# COMPACT_ATOMS: atom_id res chain seq x y z
N MET A 1 -5.83 -9.15 14.44
CA MET A 1 -5.20 -7.93 13.89
C MET A 1 -5.73 -7.56 12.51
N PHE A 2 -5.77 -8.48 11.54
CA PHE A 2 -6.40 -8.25 10.23
C PHE A 2 -7.86 -7.75 10.31
N ARG A 3 -8.71 -8.35 11.16
CA ARG A 3 -10.08 -7.86 11.39
C ARG A 3 -10.12 -6.38 11.82
N ARG A 4 -9.19 -5.96 12.68
CA ARG A 4 -9.10 -4.55 13.14
C ARG A 4 -8.68 -3.62 12.00
N PHE A 5 -7.77 -4.05 11.13
CA PHE A 5 -7.45 -3.33 9.89
C PHE A 5 -8.69 -3.22 8.98
N MET A 6 -9.42 -4.30 8.78
CA MET A 6 -10.60 -4.30 7.90
C MET A 6 -11.70 -3.36 8.41
N LEU A 7 -11.91 -3.30 9.74
CA LEU A 7 -12.86 -2.37 10.36
C LEU A 7 -12.55 -0.89 10.07
N GLU A 8 -11.30 -0.51 9.77
CA GLU A 8 -10.96 0.85 9.33
C GLU A 8 -11.58 1.22 7.98
N PHE A 9 -12.05 0.22 7.22
CA PHE A 9 -12.71 0.35 5.92
C PHE A 9 -14.19 -0.06 5.96
N GLY A 10 -14.75 -0.28 7.16
CA GLY A 10 -16.20 -0.49 7.36
C GLY A 10 -16.74 -1.90 7.09
N ASP A 11 -15.89 -2.87 6.75
CA ASP A 11 -16.26 -4.29 6.58
C ASP A 11 -15.25 -5.20 7.29
N GLU A 12 -15.55 -6.47 7.51
CA GLU A 12 -14.62 -7.42 8.17
C GLU A 12 -13.83 -8.31 7.22
N LYS A 13 -14.26 -8.42 5.95
CA LYS A 13 -13.74 -9.37 4.96
C LYS A 13 -13.32 -8.70 3.67
N ARG A 14 -14.13 -7.77 3.13
CA ARG A 14 -13.85 -7.07 1.87
C ARG A 14 -14.56 -5.72 1.84
N ALA A 15 -13.82 -4.66 1.52
CA ALA A 15 -14.35 -3.33 1.31
C ALA A 15 -13.86 -2.74 -0.01
N VAL A 16 -14.63 -1.85 -0.61
CA VAL A 16 -14.15 -0.95 -1.66
C VAL A 16 -13.98 0.42 -1.04
N PHE A 17 -12.75 0.92 -1.03
CA PHE A 17 -12.39 2.22 -0.48
C PHE A 17 -12.00 3.18 -1.60
N THR A 18 -12.55 4.39 -1.59
CA THR A 18 -12.15 5.44 -2.54
C THR A 18 -11.06 6.30 -1.91
N ASP A 19 -9.90 6.38 -2.56
CA ASP A 19 -8.77 7.16 -2.06
C ASP A 19 -8.94 8.68 -2.25
N VAL A 20 -7.96 9.45 -1.74
CA VAL A 20 -7.93 10.92 -1.80
C VAL A 20 -7.88 11.52 -3.21
N ILE A 21 -7.62 10.73 -4.25
CA ILE A 21 -7.64 11.16 -5.66
C ILE A 21 -8.71 10.43 -6.50
N GLY A 22 -9.64 9.72 -5.86
CA GLY A 22 -10.78 9.09 -6.50
C GLY A 22 -10.57 7.66 -7.03
N ASN A 23 -9.44 6.99 -6.75
CA ASN A 23 -9.27 5.58 -7.13
C ASN A 23 -10.10 4.67 -6.22
N ALA A 24 -10.87 3.76 -6.82
CA ALA A 24 -11.51 2.67 -6.08
C ALA A 24 -10.50 1.55 -5.81
N LEU A 25 -10.28 1.25 -4.53
CA LEU A 25 -9.36 0.22 -4.04
C LEU A 25 -10.13 -0.91 -3.40
N GLU A 26 -9.86 -2.14 -3.83
CA GLU A 26 -10.37 -3.33 -3.17
C GLU A 26 -9.46 -3.68 -2.00
N ILE A 27 -10.01 -3.54 -0.79
CA ILE A 27 -9.34 -3.85 0.46
C ILE A 27 -9.83 -5.22 0.93
N ASP A 28 -8.95 -6.20 0.89
CA ASP A 28 -9.23 -7.56 1.32
C ASP A 28 -7.95 -8.24 1.84
N ARG A 29 -8.04 -9.56 2.08
CA ARG A 29 -6.88 -10.36 2.50
C ARG A 29 -5.76 -10.41 1.46
N GLY A 30 -6.04 -10.20 0.17
CA GLY A 30 -5.07 -10.29 -0.92
C GLY A 30 -3.86 -9.37 -0.74
N LEU A 31 -4.06 -8.20 -0.12
CA LEU A 31 -2.97 -7.28 0.24
C LEU A 31 -1.90 -7.93 1.15
N PHE A 32 -2.30 -8.95 1.91
CA PHE A 32 -1.51 -9.59 2.96
C PHE A 32 -1.07 -11.01 2.65
N LEU A 33 -1.49 -11.58 1.53
CA LEU A 33 -1.10 -12.92 1.12
C LEU A 33 0.08 -12.89 0.14
N ASN A 34 0.88 -13.95 0.13
CA ASN A 34 1.81 -14.22 -0.97
C ASN A 34 1.12 -14.97 -2.11
N LEU A 35 1.86 -15.24 -3.19
CA LEU A 35 1.35 -15.97 -4.36
C LEU A 35 0.90 -17.40 -4.02
N ARG A 36 1.32 -17.95 -2.88
CA ARG A 36 0.92 -19.27 -2.35
C ARG A 36 -0.26 -19.20 -1.38
N GLY A 37 -0.81 -18.00 -1.13
CA GLY A 37 -1.92 -17.79 -0.19
C GLY A 37 -1.50 -17.75 1.28
N GLU A 38 -0.22 -17.67 1.59
CA GLU A 38 0.28 -17.60 2.97
C GLU A 38 0.37 -16.15 3.45
N TRP A 39 0.13 -15.94 4.76
CA TRP A 39 0.17 -14.62 5.38
C TRP A 39 1.58 -14.02 5.41
N LYS A 40 1.78 -12.90 4.72
CA LYS A 40 3.00 -12.07 4.77
C LYS A 40 3.16 -11.32 6.10
N ILE A 41 2.05 -11.11 6.83
CA ILE A 41 2.00 -10.33 8.09
C ILE A 41 2.80 -11.01 9.21
N MET A 42 2.94 -12.34 9.15
CA MET A 42 3.65 -13.11 10.18
C MET A 42 5.18 -12.97 10.09
N LYS A 43 5.72 -12.37 9.02
CA LYS A 43 7.16 -12.16 8.86
C LYS A 43 7.60 -10.87 9.55
N GLY A 44 8.41 -10.97 10.61
CA GLY A 44 9.18 -9.84 11.18
C GLY A 44 8.36 -8.74 11.84
N GLU A 45 7.52 -9.08 12.82
CA GLU A 45 6.73 -8.12 13.62
C GLU A 45 5.85 -7.16 12.79
N ARG A 46 5.33 -7.59 11.64
CA ARG A 46 4.50 -6.72 10.77
C ARG A 46 3.06 -6.53 11.23
N ALA A 47 2.59 -7.34 12.17
CA ALA A 47 1.21 -7.28 12.65
C ALA A 47 0.88 -5.93 13.34
N PRO A 48 1.72 -5.37 14.25
CA PRO A 48 1.56 -4.01 14.79
C PRO A 48 1.40 -2.91 13.74
N TRP A 49 2.03 -3.05 12.57
CA TRP A 49 2.06 -2.00 11.55
C TRP A 49 0.82 -1.98 10.65
N LEU A 50 -0.12 -2.90 10.86
CA LEU A 50 -1.36 -2.95 10.08
C LEU A 50 -2.18 -1.67 10.21
N LEU A 51 -2.24 -1.05 11.39
CA LEU A 51 -2.98 0.21 11.56
C LEU A 51 -2.33 1.37 10.81
N TYR A 52 -1.00 1.44 10.79
CA TYR A 52 -0.26 2.39 9.94
C TYR A 52 -0.46 2.13 8.45
N THR A 53 -0.63 0.86 8.06
CA THR A 53 -0.99 0.52 6.69
C THR A 53 -2.39 1.03 6.33
N ALA A 54 -3.37 0.90 7.24
CA ALA A 54 -4.70 1.47 7.03
C ALA A 54 -4.64 2.99 6.91
N PHE A 55 -3.89 3.65 7.80
CA PHE A 55 -3.70 5.10 7.74
C PHE A 55 -3.04 5.53 6.42
N ASN A 56 -1.96 4.87 6.01
CA ASN A 56 -1.28 5.13 4.73
C ASN A 56 -2.21 4.98 3.52
N ILE A 57 -3.18 4.07 3.55
CA ILE A 57 -4.15 3.93 2.44
C ILE A 57 -5.16 5.09 2.46
N LYS A 58 -5.65 5.48 3.65
CA LYS A 58 -6.66 6.52 3.81
C LYS A 58 -6.09 7.92 3.55
N GLU A 59 -4.90 8.18 4.06
CA GLU A 59 -4.24 9.48 4.04
C GLU A 59 -2.74 9.29 3.74
N PRO A 60 -2.38 8.92 2.49
CA PRO A 60 -1.00 8.75 2.09
C PRO A 60 -0.25 10.08 2.06
N ASP A 61 1.05 10.09 2.31
CA ASP A 61 1.90 11.24 1.99
C ASP A 61 2.08 11.37 0.47
N GLU A 62 2.28 10.24 -0.21
CA GLU A 62 2.54 10.20 -1.65
C GLU A 62 1.71 9.09 -2.31
N ILE A 63 1.12 9.39 -3.47
CA ILE A 63 0.57 8.38 -4.38
C ILE A 63 1.33 8.42 -5.69
N TRP A 64 1.83 7.25 -6.11
CA TRP A 64 2.54 7.09 -7.38
C TRP A 64 1.84 6.06 -8.25
N ARG A 65 1.74 6.35 -9.55
CA ARG A 65 1.24 5.41 -10.55
C ARG A 65 2.36 4.94 -11.45
N GLU A 66 2.63 3.64 -11.45
CA GLU A 66 3.54 3.00 -12.40
C GLU A 66 2.72 2.30 -13.49
N PRO A 67 2.78 2.75 -14.76
CA PRO A 67 2.13 2.05 -15.85
C PRO A 67 2.81 0.70 -16.10
N GLY A 68 2.00 -0.34 -16.33
CA GLY A 68 2.52 -1.65 -16.67
C GLY A 68 3.22 -1.67 -18.02
N ARG A 69 4.27 -2.50 -18.15
CA ARG A 69 4.82 -2.88 -19.46
C ARG A 69 3.80 -3.72 -20.25
N ARG A 70 4.05 -3.99 -21.53
CA ARG A 70 3.20 -4.87 -22.35
C ARG A 70 3.06 -6.25 -21.67
N GLY A 71 1.84 -6.69 -21.41
CA GLY A 71 1.54 -7.94 -20.69
C GLY A 71 1.72 -7.87 -19.17
N GLY A 72 2.01 -6.69 -18.61
CA GLY A 72 2.11 -6.44 -17.18
C GLY A 72 0.88 -5.74 -16.61
N ARG A 73 0.95 -5.43 -15.31
CA ARG A 73 -0.09 -4.71 -14.55
C ARG A 73 0.29 -3.26 -14.33
N ASP A 74 -0.70 -2.38 -14.37
CA ASP A 74 -0.56 -1.05 -13.79
C ASP A 74 -0.49 -1.20 -12.27
N LYS A 75 0.27 -0.32 -11.61
CA LYS A 75 0.36 -0.29 -10.14
C LYS A 75 0.14 1.10 -9.58
N LEU A 76 -0.50 1.14 -8.42
CA LEU A 76 -0.56 2.30 -7.54
C LEU A 76 0.23 2.01 -6.28
N TYR A 77 1.09 2.93 -5.90
CA TYR A 77 1.87 2.89 -4.68
C TYR A 77 1.41 4.02 -3.76
N TYR A 78 1.10 3.68 -2.51
CA TYR A 78 0.75 4.59 -1.43
C TYR A 78 1.90 4.56 -0.45
N LEU A 79 2.58 5.69 -0.24
CA LEU A 79 3.74 5.78 0.64
C LEU A 79 3.45 6.79 1.74
N SER A 80 3.80 6.42 2.97
CA SER A 80 3.78 7.34 4.12
C SER A 80 4.94 7.06 5.06
N ARG A 81 5.31 8.07 5.85
CA ARG A 81 6.31 7.97 6.91
C ARG A 81 5.67 8.37 8.23
N PHE A 82 5.91 7.58 9.27
CA PHE A 82 5.34 7.83 10.60
C PHE A 82 6.44 7.84 11.65
N GLU A 83 6.48 8.86 12.48
CA GLU A 83 7.33 8.83 13.67
C GLU A 83 6.80 7.81 14.68
N VAL A 84 7.59 6.78 14.99
CA VAL A 84 7.22 5.72 15.94
C VAL A 84 8.10 5.76 17.19
N GLY A 85 8.22 6.95 17.78
CA GLY A 85 8.96 7.20 19.01
C GLY A 85 10.41 6.70 18.94
N ARG A 86 10.85 5.95 19.96
CA ARG A 86 12.22 5.40 20.02
C ARG A 86 12.57 4.42 18.90
N ARG A 87 11.59 3.95 18.12
CA ARG A 87 11.83 3.05 16.98
C ARG A 87 12.19 3.79 15.69
N GLY A 88 12.19 5.12 15.69
CA GLY A 88 12.57 5.96 14.56
C GLY A 88 11.42 6.20 13.59
N LEU A 89 11.75 6.41 12.31
CA LEU A 89 10.78 6.67 11.26
C LEU A 89 10.31 5.35 10.63
N LEU A 90 9.01 5.08 10.70
CA LEU A 90 8.38 3.94 10.05
C LEU A 90 7.91 4.33 8.66
N GLY A 91 8.56 3.77 7.64
CA GLY A 91 8.06 3.81 6.27
C GLY A 91 7.01 2.75 6.02
N CYS A 92 5.85 3.17 5.52
CA CYS A 92 4.78 2.27 5.10
C CYS A 92 4.54 2.41 3.60
N VAL A 93 4.32 1.28 2.94
CA VAL A 93 3.92 1.24 1.54
C VAL A 93 2.82 0.22 1.33
N ALA A 94 1.77 0.61 0.62
CA ALA A 94 0.75 -0.28 0.10
C ALA A 94 0.75 -0.20 -1.42
N VAL A 95 0.60 -1.35 -2.08
CA VAL A 95 0.57 -1.45 -3.54
C VAL A 95 -0.68 -2.15 -3.99
N PHE A 96 -1.37 -1.50 -4.90
CA PHE A 96 -2.51 -2.02 -5.61
C PHE A 96 -2.16 -2.19 -7.07
N ALA A 97 -2.75 -3.18 -7.72
CA ALA A 97 -2.49 -3.48 -9.11
C ALA A 97 -3.79 -3.77 -9.85
N ARG A 98 -3.78 -3.48 -11.14
CA ARG A 98 -4.84 -3.87 -12.06
C ARG A 98 -4.23 -4.22 -13.41
N GLU A 99 -4.97 -4.98 -14.21
CA GLU A 99 -4.55 -5.24 -15.58
C GLU A 99 -4.36 -3.93 -16.36
N ARG A 100 -3.33 -3.88 -17.20
CA ARG A 100 -2.96 -2.65 -17.91
C ARG A 100 -4.13 -2.14 -18.75
N GLY A 101 -4.49 -0.86 -18.56
CA GLY A 101 -5.59 -0.22 -19.28
C GLY A 101 -6.99 -0.60 -18.79
N ALA A 102 -7.12 -1.48 -17.80
CA ALA A 102 -8.41 -1.77 -17.18
C ALA A 102 -8.97 -0.53 -16.45
N THR A 103 -10.29 -0.44 -16.41
CA THR A 103 -11.04 0.54 -15.62
C THR A 103 -11.67 -0.14 -14.40
N GLY A 104 -12.11 0.64 -13.42
CA GLY A 104 -12.69 0.12 -12.17
C GLY A 104 -11.65 -0.09 -11.08
N THR A 105 -11.91 -1.09 -10.23
CA THR A 105 -11.25 -1.25 -8.93
C THR A 105 -9.83 -1.78 -9.05
N TRP A 106 -8.92 -1.25 -8.22
CA TRP A 106 -7.57 -1.75 -8.06
C TRP A 106 -7.52 -2.84 -6.98
N ALA A 107 -6.87 -3.96 -7.27
CA ALA A 107 -6.77 -5.07 -6.32
C ALA A 107 -5.51 -4.97 -5.46
N GLY A 108 -5.62 -5.31 -4.17
CA GLY A 108 -4.48 -5.37 -3.25
C GLY A 108 -3.40 -6.33 -3.77
N SER A 109 -2.19 -5.83 -3.98
CA SER A 109 -1.07 -6.64 -4.47
C SER A 109 -0.11 -6.99 -3.33
N THR A 110 0.28 -6.00 -2.54
CA THR A 110 1.22 -6.19 -1.44
C THR A 110 1.29 -4.96 -0.55
N ASN A 111 1.63 -5.16 0.73
CA ASN A 111 2.03 -4.08 1.64
C ASN A 111 3.35 -4.41 2.32
N TYR A 112 4.02 -3.37 2.80
CA TYR A 112 5.26 -3.48 3.57
C TYR A 112 5.41 -2.28 4.49
N ALA A 113 5.96 -2.52 5.69
CA ALA A 113 6.34 -1.50 6.65
C ALA A 113 7.75 -1.80 7.16
N THR A 114 8.59 -0.78 7.29
CA THR A 114 9.99 -0.92 7.73
C THR A 114 10.51 0.37 8.36
N THR A 115 11.39 0.24 9.34
CA THR A 115 12.15 1.36 9.93
C THR A 115 13.48 1.61 9.20
N ASP A 116 13.82 0.79 8.21
CA ASP A 116 14.96 1.05 7.32
C ASP A 116 14.58 2.13 6.30
N GLU A 117 14.90 3.39 6.58
CA GLU A 117 14.61 4.52 5.71
C GLU A 117 15.18 4.35 4.30
N LYS A 118 16.39 3.78 4.18
CA LYS A 118 17.05 3.58 2.87
C LYS A 118 16.20 2.69 1.96
N TYR A 119 15.43 1.76 2.54
CA TYR A 119 14.53 0.91 1.80
C TYR A 119 13.42 1.70 1.10
N ILE A 120 12.79 2.65 1.80
CA ILE A 120 11.70 3.47 1.25
C ILE A 120 12.22 4.38 0.14
N TYR A 121 13.38 5.01 0.37
CA TYR A 121 14.04 5.81 -0.67
C TYR A 121 14.38 4.96 -1.89
N ARG A 122 14.87 3.73 -1.70
CA ARG A 122 15.14 2.81 -2.81
C ARG A 122 13.86 2.42 -3.55
N LYS A 123 12.76 2.13 -2.85
CA LYS A 123 11.46 1.84 -3.47
C LYS A 123 11.00 3.00 -4.34
N ARG A 124 10.97 4.20 -3.76
CA ARG A 124 10.59 5.44 -4.43
C ARG A 124 11.45 5.74 -5.65
N ASN A 125 12.78 5.65 -5.52
CA ASN A 125 13.70 6.13 -6.56
C ASN A 125 14.12 5.06 -7.57
N LYS A 126 14.10 3.76 -7.21
CA LYS A 126 14.61 2.66 -8.05
C LYS A 126 13.59 1.63 -8.47
N GLU A 127 12.43 1.54 -7.82
CA GLU A 127 11.40 0.56 -8.21
C GLU A 127 10.23 1.23 -8.92
N ILE A 128 9.91 2.47 -8.55
CA ILE A 128 8.97 3.33 -9.26
C ILE A 128 9.70 4.05 -10.41
N LEU A 129 10.43 3.30 -11.25
CA LEU A 129 11.37 3.84 -12.25
C LEU A 129 10.71 4.73 -13.30
N ASN A 130 9.45 4.44 -13.63
CA ASN A 130 8.65 5.16 -14.63
C ASN A 130 7.33 5.67 -14.03
N GLY A 131 7.25 5.77 -12.71
CA GLY A 131 6.01 6.17 -12.06
C GLY A 131 5.79 7.67 -12.13
N GLU A 132 4.54 8.05 -12.28
CA GLU A 132 4.09 9.42 -12.20
C GLU A 132 3.52 9.67 -10.80
N MET A 133 4.01 10.71 -10.12
CA MET A 133 3.44 11.14 -8.85
C MET A 133 2.06 11.75 -9.10
N LYS A 134 1.03 11.15 -8.50
CA LYS A 134 -0.37 11.56 -8.64
C LYS A 134 -0.86 12.41 -7.47
N TYR A 135 -0.22 12.24 -6.32
CA TYR A 135 -0.57 12.97 -5.11
C TYR A 135 0.69 13.16 -4.27
N TRP A 136 0.80 14.32 -3.66
CA TRP A 136 1.74 14.60 -2.60
C TRP A 136 1.11 15.53 -1.59
N ARG A 137 1.01 15.08 -0.34
CA ARG A 137 0.68 15.94 0.80
C ARG A 137 1.97 16.60 1.27
N ARG A 138 2.07 17.91 1.06
CA ARG A 138 3.15 18.73 1.63
C ARG A 138 2.82 18.89 3.12
N GLU A 139 3.74 18.47 3.99
CA GLU A 139 3.73 18.88 5.40
C GLU A 139 3.81 20.41 5.53
#